data_AF-A8RA42-F1
#
_entry.id   AF-A8RA42-F1
#
_cell.length_a   1.000
_cell.length_b   1.000
_cell.length_c   1.000
_cell.angle_alpha   90.00
_cell.angle_beta   90.00
_cell.angle_gamma   90.00
#
_symmetry.space_group_name_H-M   'P 1'
#
loop_
_entity.id
_entity.type
_entity.pdbx_description
1 polymer ?
#
loop_
_entity_poly.entity_id
_entity_poly.type
_entity_poly.pdbx_seq_one_letter_code
_entity_poly.pdbx_strand_id
1 'polypeptide(L)'
;MVKKLLEGDEVYIKSIDRFGRNYDEIMEQWRYLTKERNVDIIVLDCPLLDTRVETNDLTRKLISGLVIQILSYVAQIERENIKQRASKF
;
A
#
# COMPACT_ATOMS: atom_id res chain seq x y z
N MET A 1 10.19 -6.16 13.61
CA MET A 1 9.80 -7.05 12.49
C MET A 1 10.44 -6.59 11.19
N VAL A 2 10.21 -5.35 10.74
CA VAL A 2 10.80 -4.77 9.51
C VAL A 2 12.34 -4.76 9.47
N LYS A 3 13.02 -4.58 10.61
CA LYS A 3 14.50 -4.57 10.69
C LYS A 3 15.20 -5.90 10.35
N LYS A 4 14.46 -7.01 10.19
CA LYS A 4 15.01 -8.34 9.86
C LYS A 4 14.78 -8.76 8.40
N LEU A 5 14.04 -7.99 7.62
CA LEU A 5 13.77 -8.32 6.23
C LEU A 5 15.03 -8.11 5.39
N LEU A 6 15.38 -9.13 4.62
CA LEU A 6 16.46 -9.13 3.64
C LEU A 6 15.87 -8.94 2.24
N GLU A 7 16.74 -8.55 1.30
CA GLU A 7 16.39 -8.50 -0.11
C GLU A 7 15.90 -9.87 -0.60
N GLY A 8 14.80 -9.88 -1.34
CA GLY A 8 14.14 -11.10 -1.81
C GLY A 8 13.19 -11.76 -0.81
N ASP A 9 13.06 -11.23 0.41
CA ASP A 9 12.03 -11.69 1.35
C ASP A 9 10.62 -11.31 0.88
N GLU A 10 9.63 -12.10 1.30
CA GLU A 10 8.21 -11.86 1.02
C GLU A 10 7.45 -11.47 2.29
N VAL A 11 6.61 -10.44 2.19
CA VAL A 11 5.75 -9.96 3.27
C VAL A 11 4.29 -10.16 2.91
N TYR A 12 3.62 -11.02 3.68
CA TYR A 12 2.20 -11.29 3.56
C TYR A 12 1.43 -10.42 4.54
N ILE A 13 0.51 -9.63 4.00
CA ILE A 13 -0.42 -8.82 4.79
C ILE A 13 -1.85 -9.07 4.34
N LYS A 14 -2.77 -9.01 5.30
CA LYS A 14 -4.20 -9.13 4.98
C LYS A 14 -4.65 -7.97 4.09
N SER A 15 -4.29 -6.74 4.46
CA SER A 15 -4.79 -5.51 3.88
C SER A 15 -3.79 -4.35 4.03
N ILE A 16 -3.84 -3.36 3.13
CA ILE A 16 -2.85 -2.26 3.05
C ILE A 16 -2.83 -1.34 4.27
N ASP A 17 -3.91 -1.27 5.04
CA ASP A 17 -4.01 -0.45 6.26
C ASP A 17 -3.07 -0.93 7.37
N ARG A 18 -2.43 -2.09 7.20
CA ARG A 18 -1.35 -2.57 8.08
C ARG A 18 -0.05 -1.76 7.93
N PHE A 19 0.08 -0.95 6.89
CA PHE A 19 1.28 -0.13 6.66
C PHE A 19 1.23 1.27 7.27
N GLY A 20 0.08 1.76 7.71
CA GLY A 20 -0.02 3.11 8.26
C GLY A 20 -1.42 3.52 8.61
N ARG A 21 -1.55 4.58 9.41
CA ARG A 21 -2.85 5.16 9.82
C ARG A 21 -3.38 6.18 8.84
N ASN A 22 -2.52 6.66 7.96
CA ASN A 22 -2.87 7.53 6.86
C ASN A 22 -2.15 7.06 5.61
N TYR A 23 -2.56 7.62 4.48
CA TYR A 23 -2.05 7.20 3.20
C TYR A 23 -0.57 7.52 3.00
N ASP A 24 -0.10 8.66 3.50
CA ASP A 24 1.31 9.06 3.37
C ASP A 24 2.23 8.03 4.05
N GLU A 25 1.85 7.57 5.25
CA GLU A 25 2.54 6.49 5.96
C GLU A 25 2.50 5.17 5.18
N ILE A 26 1.34 4.80 4.62
CA ILE A 26 1.19 3.57 3.82
C ILE A 26 2.12 3.61 2.60
N MET A 27 2.17 4.75 1.90
CA MET A 27 3.02 4.93 0.72
C MET A 27 4.50 4.91 1.05
N GLU A 28 4.88 5.58 2.14
CA GLU A 28 6.24 5.62 2.59
C GLU A 28 6.72 4.22 2.96
N GLN A 29 5.95 3.46 3.72
CA GLN A 29 6.27 2.08 4.09
C GLN A 29 6.30 1.15 2.87
N TRP A 30 5.33 1.27 1.96
CA TRP A 30 5.29 0.49 0.72
C TRP A 30 6.54 0.74 -0.13
N ARG A 31 6.90 2.01 -0.34
CA ARG A 31 8.09 2.40 -1.12
C ARG A 31 9.36 1.91 -0.44
N TYR A 32 9.45 2.07 0.88
CA TYR A 32 10.60 1.61 1.65
C TYR A 32 10.83 0.10 1.48
N LEU A 33 9.78 -0.71 1.61
CA LEU A 33 9.88 -2.16 1.44
C LEU A 33 10.21 -2.56 -0.01
N THR A 34 9.52 -2.01 -1.00
CA THR A 34 9.66 -2.46 -2.40
C THR A 34 10.85 -1.85 -3.14
N LYS A 35 11.33 -0.66 -2.76
CA LYS A 35 12.39 0.07 -3.47
C LYS A 35 13.70 0.15 -2.70
N GLU A 36 13.64 0.31 -1.38
CA GLU A 36 14.85 0.45 -0.55
C GLU A 36 15.28 -0.88 0.07
N ARG A 37 14.36 -1.84 0.18
CA ARG A 37 14.62 -3.18 0.74
C ARG A 37 14.49 -4.31 -0.27
N ASN A 38 13.96 -4.06 -1.47
CA ASN A 38 13.69 -5.09 -2.49
C ASN A 38 12.94 -6.30 -1.91
N VAL A 39 11.93 -6.01 -1.09
CA VAL A 39 11.04 -6.99 -0.46
C VAL A 39 9.75 -7.03 -1.24
N ASP A 40 9.26 -8.24 -1.51
CA ASP A 40 7.97 -8.45 -2.15
C ASP A 40 6.82 -8.35 -1.15
N ILE A 41 5.71 -7.77 -1.58
CA ILE A 41 4.51 -7.59 -0.76
C ILE A 41 3.34 -8.32 -1.41
N ILE A 42 2.64 -9.09 -0.58
CA ILE A 42 1.43 -9.80 -0.96
C ILE A 42 0.29 -9.29 -0.09
N VAL A 43 -0.70 -8.67 -0.74
CA VAL A 43 -1.93 -8.22 -0.08
C VAL A 43 -3.04 -9.22 -0.37
N LEU A 44 -3.42 -10.00 0.65
CA LEU A 44 -4.38 -11.09 0.49
C LEU A 44 -5.75 -10.60 0.01
N ASP A 45 -6.22 -9.47 0.53
CA ASP A 45 -7.51 -8.88 0.16
C ASP A 45 -7.46 -8.12 -1.19
N CYS A 46 -6.27 -7.91 -1.77
CA CYS A 46 -6.10 -7.22 -3.05
C CYS A 46 -5.01 -7.87 -3.91
N PRO A 47 -5.31 -8.99 -4.61
CA PRO A 47 -4.33 -9.74 -5.41
C PRO A 47 -3.65 -8.92 -6.53
N LEU A 48 -4.24 -7.80 -6.94
CA LEU A 48 -3.64 -6.85 -7.90
C LEU A 48 -2.40 -6.12 -7.35
N LEU A 49 -2.17 -6.21 -6.04
CA LEU A 49 -1.00 -5.65 -5.35
C LEU A 49 0.09 -6.69 -5.07
N ASP A 50 0.01 -7.90 -5.66
CA ASP A 50 1.08 -8.90 -5.57
C ASP A 50 2.30 -8.45 -6.43
N THR A 51 3.47 -8.32 -5.80
CA THR A 51 4.67 -7.82 -6.46
C THR A 51 5.55 -8.91 -7.09
N ARG A 52 5.29 -10.21 -6.89
CA ARG A 52 6.22 -11.32 -7.20
C ARG A 52 6.36 -11.76 -8.66
N VAL A 53 5.49 -11.32 -9.57
CA VAL A 53 5.37 -11.95 -10.90
C VAL A 53 6.20 -11.24 -11.98
N GLU A 54 7.17 -11.95 -12.57
CA GLU A 54 8.19 -11.36 -13.48
C GLU A 54 7.71 -11.04 -14.92
N THR A 55 6.56 -11.54 -15.38
CA THR A 55 6.22 -11.56 -16.82
C THR A 55 5.42 -10.37 -17.37
N ASN A 56 5.03 -9.39 -16.56
CA ASN A 56 4.25 -8.22 -17.06
C ASN A 56 4.50 -6.93 -16.24
N ASP A 57 5.78 -6.64 -16.04
CA ASP A 57 6.30 -5.77 -14.99
C ASP A 57 5.82 -4.30 -15.11
N LEU A 58 5.68 -3.76 -16.33
CA LEU A 58 5.27 -2.36 -16.55
C LEU A 58 3.76 -2.15 -16.29
N THR A 59 2.92 -2.99 -16.88
CA THR A 59 1.45 -2.90 -16.74
C THR A 59 1.03 -3.14 -15.30
N ARG A 60 1.68 -4.07 -14.59
CA ARG A 60 1.37 -4.32 -13.18
C ARG A 60 1.87 -3.20 -12.28
N LYS A 61 3.09 -2.68 -12.47
CA LYS A 61 3.56 -1.47 -11.75
C LYS A 61 2.60 -0.30 -11.95
N LEU A 62 2.06 -0.13 -13.16
CA LEU A 62 1.05 0.89 -13.45
C LEU A 62 -0.26 0.61 -12.70
N ILE A 63 -0.83 -0.60 -12.80
CA ILE A 63 -2.10 -0.96 -12.13
C ILE A 63 -1.96 -0.85 -10.62
N SER A 64 -0.89 -1.38 -10.02
CA SER A 64 -0.65 -1.26 -8.58
C SER A 64 -0.50 0.20 -8.16
N GLY A 65 0.23 1.01 -8.94
CA GLY A 65 0.32 2.46 -8.72
C GLY A 65 -1.03 3.17 -8.78
N LEU A 66 -1.87 2.83 -9.75
CA LEU A 66 -3.22 3.40 -9.91
C LEU A 66 -4.18 2.96 -8.79
N VAL A 67 -4.18 1.67 -8.43
CA VAL A 67 -5.01 1.15 -7.33
C VAL A 67 -4.65 1.84 -6.02
N ILE A 68 -3.34 1.99 -5.77
CA ILE A 68 -2.83 2.69 -4.62
C ILE A 68 -3.29 4.17 -4.63
N GLN A 69 -3.15 4.89 -5.75
CA GLN A 69 -3.66 6.26 -5.89
C GLN A 69 -5.18 6.37 -5.68
N ILE A 70 -5.98 5.40 -6.14
CA ILE A 70 -7.43 5.40 -5.94
C ILE A 70 -7.77 5.20 -4.46
N LEU A 71 -7.14 4.23 -3.79
CA LEU A 71 -7.34 3.98 -2.36
C LEU A 71 -6.94 5.19 -1.51
N SER A 72 -5.90 5.90 -1.92
CA SER A 72 -5.48 7.19 -1.38
C SER A 72 -6.59 8.22 -1.35
N TYR A 73 -7.19 8.42 -2.51
CA TYR A 73 -8.20 9.42 -2.74
C TYR A 73 -9.44 9.10 -1.90
N VAL A 74 -9.87 7.83 -1.90
CA VAL A 74 -11.00 7.37 -1.09
C VAL A 74 -10.74 7.62 0.40
N ALA A 75 -9.57 7.26 0.92
CA ALA A 75 -9.22 7.46 2.33
C ALA A 75 -9.21 8.95 2.73
N GLN A 76 -8.71 9.82 1.85
CA GLN A 76 -8.73 11.27 2.08
C GLN A 76 -10.16 11.82 2.12
N ILE A 77 -11.02 11.41 1.17
CA ILE A 77 -12.43 11.80 1.12
C ILE A 77 -13.16 11.34 2.38
N GLU A 78 -12.94 10.12 2.86
CA GLU A 78 -13.52 9.63 4.12
C GLU A 78 -13.07 10.47 5.31
N ARG A 79 -11.79 10.84 5.38
CA ARG A 79 -11.25 11.70 6.45
C ARG A 79 -11.88 13.10 6.44
N GLU A 80 -12.06 13.69 5.26
CA GLU A 80 -12.73 14.98 5.11
C GLU A 80 -14.20 14.90 5.51
N ASN A 81 -14.89 13.83 5.11
CA ASN A 81 -16.27 13.56 5.49
C ASN A 81 -16.44 13.43 7.01
N ILE A 82 -15.52 12.73 7.70
CA ILE A 82 -15.53 12.62 9.17
C ILE A 82 -15.33 13.98 9.83
N LYS A 83 -14.35 14.77 9.36
CA LYS A 83 -14.09 16.12 9.88
C LYS A 83 -15.31 17.04 9.70
N GLN A 84 -15.92 17.04 8.52
CA GLN A 84 -17.11 17.85 8.26
C GLN A 84 -18.30 17.47 9.16
N ARG A 85 -18.49 16.18 9.45
CA ARG A 85 -19.54 15.75 10.38
C ARG A 85 -19.25 16.20 11.81
N ALA A 86 -17.99 16.07 12.26
CA ALA A 86 -17.60 16.47 13.60
C ALA A 86 -17.72 17.99 13.84
N SER A 87 -17.51 18.84 12.83
CA SER A 87 -17.68 20.30 12.93
C SER A 87 -19.14 20.78 12.85
N LYS A 88 -20.09 19.90 12.53
CA LYS A 88 -21.53 20.22 12.54
C LYS A 88 -22.21 19.90 13.88
N PHE A 89 -21.44 19.45 14.87
CA PHE A 89 -21.83 19.31 16.28
C PHE A 89 -21.03 20.31 17.12
#